data_AF-A0AAF0AKS2-F1
#
_entry.id   AF-A0AAF0AKS2-F1
#
_cell.length_a   1.000
_cell.length_b   1.000
_cell.length_c   1.000
_cell.angle_alpha   90.00
_cell.angle_beta   90.00
_cell.angle_gamma   90.00
#
_symmetry.space_group_name_H-M   'P 1'
#
loop_
_entity.id
_entity.type
_entity.pdbx_description
1 polymer ?
#
loop_
_entity_poly.entity_id
_entity_poly.type
_entity_poly.pdbx_seq_one_letter_code
_entity_poly.pdbx_strand_id
1 'polypeptide(L)'
;MDDKPILEWKPSRREFLAATSIATAVSVLPSWSFATQADTVPLEQYLPEYFNASEWAFIIAATARLIPSEGDGPGAYETRVPVFIDRQLASSYGLAVDWYMQGPHVPDAPLSFIGRDIELGSRL
;
A
#
# COMPACT_ATOMS: atom_id res chain seq x y z
N MET A 1 -63.18 4.48 4.61
CA MET A 1 -61.77 4.79 4.90
C MET A 1 -61.00 3.51 4.64
N ASP A 2 -60.50 3.34 3.42
CA ASP A 2 -59.68 2.19 3.05
C ASP A 2 -58.22 2.49 3.39
N ASP A 3 -57.69 1.83 4.41
CA ASP A 3 -56.28 1.89 4.77
C ASP A 3 -55.47 1.06 3.77
N LYS A 4 -54.86 1.73 2.80
CA LYS A 4 -53.87 1.09 1.92
C LYS A 4 -52.55 0.96 2.67
N PRO A 5 -51.91 -0.23 2.68
CA PRO A 5 -50.60 -0.37 3.28
C PRO A 5 -49.57 0.45 2.49
N ILE A 6 -48.89 1.37 3.17
CA ILE A 6 -47.71 2.06 2.64
C ILE A 6 -46.65 1.01 2.35
N LEU A 7 -46.33 0.82 1.07
CA LEU A 7 -45.29 -0.09 0.61
C LEU A 7 -43.93 0.41 1.14
N GLU A 8 -43.37 -0.28 2.13
CA GLU A 8 -42.03 -0.01 2.63
C GLU A 8 -41.00 -0.46 1.59
N TRP A 9 -40.52 0.50 0.79
CA TRP A 9 -39.44 0.26 -0.17
C TRP A 9 -38.10 0.27 0.56
N LYS A 10 -37.42 -0.87 0.60
CA LYS A 10 -36.07 -1.02 1.17
C LYS A 10 -35.10 -1.45 0.07
N PRO A 11 -34.36 -0.52 -0.55
CA PRO A 11 -33.42 -0.87 -1.61
C PRO A 11 -32.30 -1.77 -1.06
N SER A 12 -31.88 -2.75 -1.85
CA SER A 12 -30.75 -3.60 -1.50
C SER A 12 -29.42 -2.86 -1.68
N ARG A 13 -28.37 -3.27 -0.93
CA ARG A 13 -27.01 -2.70 -1.07
C ARG A 13 -26.51 -2.71 -2.52
N ARG A 14 -26.94 -3.71 -3.29
CA ARG A 14 -26.57 -3.90 -4.70
C ARG A 14 -27.28 -2.90 -5.62
N GLU A 15 -28.54 -2.60 -5.37
CA GLU A 15 -29.29 -1.58 -6.12
C GLU A 15 -28.79 -0.17 -5.82
N PHE A 16 -28.37 0.09 -4.57
CA PHE A 16 -27.76 1.36 -4.20
C PHE A 16 -26.45 1.62 -4.97
N LEU A 17 -25.60 0.58 -5.11
CA LEU A 17 -24.37 0.68 -5.90
C LEU A 17 -24.62 0.73 -7.41
N ALA A 18 -25.68 0.09 -7.90
CA ALA A 18 -26.06 0.15 -9.31
C ALA A 18 -26.61 1.53 -9.71
N ALA A 19 -27.33 2.20 -8.81
CA ALA A 19 -27.95 3.50 -9.04
C ALA A 19 -26.97 4.67 -9.23
N THR A 20 -25.67 4.49 -8.90
CA THR A 20 -24.66 5.54 -9.07
C THR A 20 -24.03 5.58 -10.47
N SER A 21 -24.48 4.73 -11.41
CA SER A 21 -23.81 4.55 -12.71
C SER A 21 -24.30 5.44 -13.86
N ILE A 22 -25.32 6.28 -13.67
CA ILE A 22 -25.96 7.04 -14.77
C ILE A 22 -26.19 8.50 -14.38
N ALA A 23 -25.12 9.30 -14.27
CA ALA A 23 -25.12 10.75 -14.54
C ALA A 23 -23.72 11.36 -14.34
N THR A 24 -22.89 11.39 -15.39
CA THR A 24 -21.96 12.47 -15.78
C THR A 24 -20.97 11.95 -16.84
N ALA A 25 -21.35 12.07 -18.12
CA ALA A 25 -20.40 12.01 -19.22
C ALA A 25 -20.13 13.46 -19.66
N VAL A 26 -18.93 13.96 -19.35
CA VAL A 26 -18.09 14.93 -20.10
C VAL A 26 -17.10 15.58 -19.13
N SER A 27 -15.81 15.30 -19.36
CA SER A 27 -14.61 15.97 -18.83
C SER A 27 -14.31 15.91 -17.33
N VAL A 28 -14.09 14.70 -16.82
CA VAL A 28 -13.07 14.50 -15.77
C VAL A 28 -12.11 13.44 -16.29
N LEU A 29 -11.16 13.85 -17.14
CA LEU A 29 -9.89 13.14 -17.11
C LEU A 29 -9.48 13.21 -15.64
N PRO A 30 -9.11 12.10 -14.96
CA PRO A 30 -8.38 12.25 -13.72
C PRO A 30 -7.19 13.12 -14.12
N SER A 31 -7.15 14.35 -13.64
CA SER A 31 -5.89 15.04 -13.53
C SER A 31 -5.10 14.17 -12.56
N TRP A 32 -4.45 13.13 -13.09
CA TRP A 32 -3.16 12.76 -12.60
C TRP A 32 -2.38 14.05 -12.71
N SER A 33 -2.40 14.78 -11.60
CA SER A 33 -1.55 15.92 -11.41
C SER A 33 -0.18 15.27 -11.49
N PHE A 34 0.46 15.35 -12.66
CA PHE A 34 1.89 15.12 -12.73
C PHE A 34 2.42 16.05 -11.66
N ALA A 35 2.96 15.46 -10.59
CA ALA A 35 3.55 16.23 -9.53
C ALA A 35 4.48 17.21 -10.23
N THR A 36 4.21 18.51 -10.11
CA THR A 36 5.16 19.52 -10.56
C THR A 36 6.49 19.11 -9.95
N GLN A 37 7.48 18.89 -10.81
CA GLN A 37 8.84 18.59 -10.38
C GLN A 37 9.25 19.76 -9.49
N ALA A 38 9.11 19.61 -8.18
CA ALA A 38 9.64 20.57 -7.23
C ALA A 38 11.13 20.68 -7.52
N ASP A 39 11.72 21.86 -7.33
CA ASP A 39 13.17 22.01 -7.35
C ASP A 39 13.78 21.07 -6.32
N THR A 40 14.22 19.89 -6.78
CA THR A 40 14.78 18.88 -5.90
C THR A 40 16.22 19.26 -5.62
N VAL A 41 16.54 19.46 -4.35
CA VAL A 41 17.90 19.69 -3.88
C VAL A 41 18.84 18.60 -4.44
N PRO A 42 20.01 18.94 -5.00
CA PRO A 42 21.00 17.95 -5.45
C PRO A 42 21.28 16.91 -4.36
N LEU A 43 21.50 15.65 -4.72
CA LEU A 43 21.68 14.57 -3.73
C LEU A 43 22.89 14.80 -2.81
N GLU A 44 23.89 15.53 -3.30
CA GLU A 44 25.09 15.94 -2.55
C GLU A 44 24.77 16.91 -1.41
N GLN A 45 23.67 17.66 -1.54
CA GLN A 45 23.21 18.64 -0.56
C GLN A 45 22.06 18.10 0.29
N TYR A 46 21.60 16.88 0.03
CA TYR A 46 20.56 16.23 0.82
C TYR A 46 21.12 15.79 2.18
N LEU A 47 20.42 16.16 3.25
CA LEU A 47 20.69 15.71 4.61
C LEU A 47 19.75 14.55 4.95
N PRO A 48 20.26 13.32 5.16
CA PRO A 48 19.43 12.17 5.51
C PRO A 48 18.74 12.35 6.87
N GLU A 49 17.51 11.86 6.97
CA GLU A 49 16.70 11.90 8.20
C GLU A 49 16.90 10.63 9.05
N TYR A 50 17.01 9.47 8.40
CA TYR A 50 17.14 8.18 9.07
C TYR A 50 18.60 7.70 9.14
N PHE A 51 19.33 7.80 8.01
CA PHE A 51 20.68 7.24 7.91
C PHE A 51 21.75 8.17 8.49
N ASN A 52 22.83 7.59 9.02
CA ASN A 52 24.07 8.34 9.24
C ASN A 52 24.87 8.51 7.93
N ALA A 53 25.92 9.35 7.96
CA ALA A 53 26.70 9.68 6.76
C ALA A 53 27.33 8.45 6.07
N SER A 54 27.77 7.45 6.83
CA SER A 54 28.40 6.24 6.27
C SER A 54 27.37 5.30 5.64
N GLU A 55 26.22 5.14 6.28
CA GLU A 55 25.09 4.37 5.75
C GLU A 55 24.50 5.02 4.52
N TRP A 56 24.38 6.36 4.51
CA TRP A 56 23.91 7.10 3.36
C TRP A 56 24.77 6.89 2.12
N ALA A 57 26.10 6.97 2.28
CA ALA A 57 27.05 6.67 1.21
C ALA A 57 26.89 5.23 0.68
N PHE A 58 26.67 4.28 1.59
CA PHE A 58 26.40 2.90 1.21
C PHE A 58 25.08 2.76 0.43
N ILE A 59 23.99 3.38 0.89
CA ILE A 59 22.68 3.30 0.24
C ILE A 59 22.70 3.93 -1.16
N ILE A 60 23.40 5.06 -1.34
CA ILE A 60 23.62 5.64 -2.67
C ILE A 60 24.33 4.63 -3.59
N ALA A 61 25.42 4.02 -3.13
CA ALA A 61 26.18 3.06 -3.94
C ALA A 61 25.38 1.77 -4.23
N ALA A 62 24.66 1.25 -3.23
CA ALA A 62 23.87 0.03 -3.35
C ALA A 62 22.71 0.20 -4.33
N THR A 63 21.98 1.30 -4.24
CA THR A 63 20.85 1.60 -5.13
C THR A 63 21.32 1.85 -6.56
N ALA A 64 22.42 2.59 -6.77
CA ALA A 64 23.03 2.79 -8.09
C ALA A 64 23.50 1.47 -8.72
N ARG A 65 23.91 0.49 -7.91
CA ARG A 65 24.28 -0.85 -8.41
C ARG A 65 23.07 -1.66 -8.87
N LEU A 66 21.93 -1.52 -8.18
CA LEU A 66 20.68 -2.24 -8.47
C LEU A 66 19.94 -1.65 -9.67
N ILE A 67 19.91 -0.32 -9.78
CA ILE A 67 19.24 0.42 -10.85
C ILE A 67 20.27 1.37 -11.46
N PRO A 68 21.13 0.87 -12.36
CA PRO A 68 22.18 1.67 -12.99
C PRO A 68 21.59 2.66 -14.00
N SER A 69 22.28 3.79 -14.20
CA SER A 69 21.87 4.82 -15.15
C SER A 69 22.21 4.51 -16.62
N GLU A 70 23.00 3.45 -16.87
CA GLU A 70 23.47 3.06 -18.21
C GLU A 70 22.43 2.26 -19.05
N GLY A 71 21.20 2.15 -18.57
CA GLY A 71 20.12 1.43 -19.24
C GLY A 71 19.23 2.33 -20.12
N ASP A 72 18.07 1.80 -20.54
CA ASP A 72 17.06 2.53 -21.32
C ASP A 72 16.27 3.58 -20.51
N GLY A 73 16.61 3.79 -19.24
CA GLY A 73 15.89 4.68 -18.34
C GLY A 73 16.76 5.27 -17.23
N PRO A 74 16.23 6.24 -16.48
CA PRO A 74 16.96 6.89 -15.39
C PRO A 74 17.28 5.88 -14.28
N GLY A 75 18.49 5.98 -13.72
CA GLY A 75 18.96 5.13 -12.64
C GLY A 75 18.38 5.53 -11.28
N ALA A 76 18.81 4.82 -10.23
CA ALA A 76 18.39 5.08 -8.85
C ALA A 76 18.74 6.50 -8.37
N TYR A 77 19.84 7.06 -8.86
CA TYR A 77 20.30 8.39 -8.48
C TYR A 77 19.37 9.46 -9.04
N GLU A 78 19.06 9.41 -10.33
CA GLU A 78 18.21 10.37 -11.03
C GLU A 78 16.74 10.26 -10.57
N THR A 79 16.29 9.04 -10.26
CA THR A 79 14.95 8.77 -9.74
C THR A 79 14.80 9.00 -8.23
N ARG A 80 15.88 9.38 -7.53
CA ARG A 80 15.91 9.67 -6.08
C ARG A 80 15.45 8.52 -5.18
N VAL A 81 15.71 7.28 -5.59
CA VAL A 81 15.40 6.08 -4.80
C VAL A 81 15.99 6.13 -3.37
N PRO A 82 17.27 6.55 -3.16
CA PRO A 82 17.84 6.68 -1.81
C PRO A 82 17.03 7.59 -0.88
N VAL A 83 16.56 8.73 -1.38
CA VAL A 83 15.79 9.71 -0.62
C VAL A 83 14.42 9.16 -0.25
N PHE A 84 13.79 8.42 -1.17
CA PHE A 84 12.54 7.75 -0.87
C PHE A 84 12.71 6.75 0.28
N ILE A 85 13.75 5.91 0.23
CA ILE A 85 14.03 4.90 1.27
C ILE A 85 14.26 5.58 2.63
N ASP A 86 15.13 6.59 2.68
CA ASP A 86 15.43 7.33 3.91
C ASP A 86 14.15 7.91 4.56
N ARG A 87 13.29 8.56 3.77
CA ARG A 87 12.03 9.13 4.26
C ARG A 87 11.00 8.07 4.65
N GLN A 88 10.95 6.94 3.95
CA GLN A 88 10.05 5.84 4.33
C GLN A 88 10.49 5.20 5.66
N LEU A 89 11.81 5.05 5.88
CA LEU A 89 12.34 4.54 7.13
C LEU A 89 12.14 5.51 8.31
N ALA A 90 12.20 6.81 8.06
CA ALA A 90 11.85 7.83 9.04
C ALA A 90 10.33 7.95 9.30
N SER A 91 9.49 7.46 8.38
CA SER A 91 8.02 7.58 8.48
C SER A 91 7.40 6.59 9.46
N SER A 92 6.09 6.73 9.70
CA SER A 92 5.31 5.78 10.52
C SER A 92 5.41 4.33 10.03
N TYR A 93 5.61 4.12 8.73
CA TYR A 93 5.83 2.81 8.15
C TYR A 93 7.14 2.18 8.65
N GLY A 94 8.25 2.91 8.59
CA GLY A 94 9.56 2.46 9.10
C GLY A 94 9.59 2.30 10.61
N LEU A 95 8.81 3.10 11.33
CA LEU A 95 8.60 3.00 12.78
C LEU A 95 7.58 1.94 13.20
N ALA A 96 7.00 1.19 12.24
CA ALA A 96 6.03 0.13 12.51
C ALA A 96 4.81 0.58 13.34
N VAL A 97 4.39 1.85 13.25
CA VAL A 97 3.35 2.45 14.11
C VAL A 97 2.02 1.71 13.99
N ASP A 98 1.67 1.32 12.77
CA ASP A 98 0.40 0.64 12.46
C ASP A 98 0.56 -0.88 12.30
N TRP A 99 1.74 -1.43 12.64
CA TRP A 99 1.95 -2.87 12.52
C TRP A 99 1.11 -3.60 13.55
N TYR A 100 0.26 -4.52 13.07
CA TYR A 100 -0.48 -5.41 13.93
C TYR A 100 0.47 -6.47 14.50
N MET A 101 0.98 -6.21 15.71
CA MET A 101 1.86 -7.11 16.48
C MET A 101 1.11 -7.79 17.63
N GLN A 102 -0.24 -7.75 17.61
CA GLN A 102 -1.07 -8.35 18.65
C GLN A 102 -1.28 -9.85 18.40
N GLY A 103 -1.22 -10.62 19.48
CA GLY A 103 -1.20 -12.08 19.42
C GLY A 103 -2.52 -12.74 18.98
N PRO A 104 -2.57 -14.09 18.86
CA PRO A 104 -1.68 -15.02 19.54
C PRO A 104 -0.60 -15.53 18.59
N HIS A 105 0.49 -14.78 18.45
CA HIS A 105 1.72 -15.28 17.84
C HIS A 105 2.35 -16.30 18.81
N VAL A 106 1.71 -17.47 18.96
CA VAL A 106 2.23 -18.55 19.82
C VAL A 106 3.25 -19.32 18.99
N PRO A 107 4.56 -19.25 19.31
CA PRO A 107 5.59 -19.95 18.55
C PRO A 107 5.34 -21.47 18.53
N ASP A 108 4.72 -21.98 19.60
CA ASP A 108 4.41 -23.38 19.82
C ASP A 108 2.95 -23.74 19.49
N ALA A 109 2.26 -22.91 18.69
CA ALA A 109 0.91 -23.24 18.24
C ALA A 109 0.94 -24.62 17.55
N PRO A 110 0.09 -25.57 17.97
CA PRO A 110 0.04 -26.86 17.33
C PRO A 110 -0.34 -26.69 15.84
N LEU A 111 0.32 -27.45 14.96
CA LEU A 111 0.02 -27.51 13.52
C LEU A 111 -1.39 -28.04 13.18
N SER A 112 -2.30 -28.10 14.16
CA SER A 112 -3.62 -28.71 14.05
C SER A 112 -4.56 -28.03 13.04
N PHE A 113 -4.16 -26.88 12.46
CA PHE A 113 -4.95 -26.21 11.42
C PHE A 113 -4.70 -26.78 10.00
N ILE A 114 -3.67 -27.60 9.78
CA ILE A 114 -3.41 -28.20 8.46
C ILE A 114 -3.81 -29.68 8.48
N GLY A 115 -5.08 -29.96 8.16
CA GLY A 115 -5.46 -31.22 7.51
C GLY A 115 -5.84 -32.43 8.37
N ARG A 116 -6.71 -32.27 9.39
CA ARG A 116 -7.49 -33.40 9.93
C ARG A 116 -8.92 -32.97 10.21
N ASP A 117 -9.80 -33.20 9.23
CA ASP A 117 -11.23 -33.51 9.41
C ASP A 117 -11.85 -33.96 8.06
N ILE A 118 -11.12 -34.77 7.30
CA ILE A 118 -11.69 -35.56 6.20
C ILE A 118 -11.22 -36.99 6.45
N GLU A 119 -12.18 -37.92 6.59
CA GLU A 119 -12.06 -39.34 6.99
C GLU A 119 -12.02 -39.62 8.50
N LEU A 120 -12.86 -40.47 9.11
CA LEU A 120 -13.81 -41.48 8.64
C LEU A 120 -14.80 -41.76 9.79
N GLY A 121 -16.03 -41.27 9.69
CA GLY A 121 -17.16 -41.75 10.52
C GLY A 121 -17.72 -43.07 9.98
N SER A 122 -16.88 -44.10 9.85
CA SER A 122 -17.31 -45.47 9.61
C SER A 122 -17.41 -46.19 10.95
N ARG A 123 -18.66 -46.44 11.36
CA ARG A 123 -19.11 -47.53 12.24
C ARG A 123 -18.62 -47.43 13.69
N LEU A 124 -19.52 -47.06 14.60
CA LEU A 124 -20.37 -47.99 15.35
C LEU A 124 -21.72 -47.31 15.67
#